data_AF-R4W1B1-F1
#
_entry.id   AF-R4W1B1-F1
#
_cell.length_a   1.000
_cell.length_b   1.000
_cell.length_c   1.000
_cell.angle_alpha   90.00
_cell.angle_beta   90.00
_cell.angle_gamma   90.00
#
_symmetry.space_group_name_H-M   'P 1'
#
loop_
_entity.id
_entity.type
_entity.pdbx_description
1 polymer ?
#
loop_
_entity_poly.entity_id
_entity_poly.type
_entity_poly.pdbx_seq_one_letter_code
_entity_poly.pdbx_strand_id
1 'polypeptide(L)'
;MLVGLQYATVGGEVPENGLPTWIQFVGILNPANAFTLAARGLVPEYAAITTLPESDAALLQHWVGLLVLLAWIVIPLAVGTARFRRADL
;
A
#
# COMPACT_ATOMS: atom_id res chain seq x y z
N MET A 1 12.80 9.60 20.03
CA MET A 1 12.55 8.77 18.83
C MET A 1 11.37 9.28 18.00
N LEU A 2 10.24 9.67 18.61
CA LEU A 2 9.05 10.17 17.89
C LEU A 2 9.26 11.48 17.10
N VAL A 3 10.02 12.44 17.64
CA VAL A 3 10.29 13.74 16.99
C VAL A 3 11.11 13.62 15.69
N GLY A 4 12.03 12.65 15.63
CA GLY A 4 12.84 12.41 14.42
C GLY A 4 12.01 11.82 13.27
N LEU A 5 11.08 10.92 13.59
CA LEU A 5 10.11 10.41 12.62
C LEU A 5 9.18 11.51 12.13
N GLN A 6 8.67 12.38 13.02
CA GLN A 6 7.88 13.55 12.63
C GLN A 6 8.61 14.44 11.63
N TYR A 7 9.86 14.80 11.91
CA TYR A 7 10.65 15.65 11.02
C TYR A 7 10.91 15.02 9.66
N ALA A 8 11.21 13.72 9.62
CA ALA A 8 11.46 12.99 8.37
C ALA A 8 10.20 12.78 7.53
N THR A 9 9.03 12.79 8.17
CA THR A 9 7.75 12.46 7.52
C THR A 9 6.98 13.70 7.11
N VAL A 10 6.92 14.70 7.99
CA VAL A 10 6.10 15.90 7.79
C VAL A 10 6.83 17.23 7.99
N GLY A 11 8.05 17.19 8.53
CA GLY A 11 8.80 18.39 8.89
C GLY A 11 8.43 18.91 10.29
N GLY A 12 8.61 20.21 10.50
CA GLY A 12 8.41 20.85 11.82
C GLY A 12 6.94 20.98 12.25
N GLU A 13 6.01 20.92 11.30
CA GLU A 13 4.57 21.09 11.52
C GLU A 13 3.82 19.80 11.16
N VAL A 14 2.86 19.40 12.00
CA VAL A 14 2.01 18.22 11.74
C VAL A 14 0.80 18.67 10.92
N PRO A 15 0.44 18.01 9.80
CA PRO A 15 -0.68 18.45 8.99
C PRO A 15 -1.97 18.15 9.75
N GLU A 16 -2.91 19.08 9.70
CA GLU A 16 -4.25 18.87 10.26
C GLU A 16 -4.97 17.64 9.65
N ASN A 17 -4.54 17.24 8.45
CA ASN A 17 -5.14 16.18 7.64
C ASN A 17 -4.52 14.79 7.89
N GLY A 18 -3.65 14.64 8.91
CA GLY A 18 -2.96 13.38 9.22
C GLY A 18 -1.67 13.16 8.43
N LEU A 19 -1.31 11.88 8.20
CA LEU A 19 -0.05 11.53 7.53
C LEU A 19 -0.05 11.94 6.05
N PRO A 20 1.08 12.42 5.50
CA PRO A 20 1.23 12.65 4.06
C PRO A 20 0.86 11.44 3.19
N THR A 21 0.26 11.70 2.01
CA THR A 21 -0.21 10.67 1.07
C THR A 21 0.86 9.64 0.71
N TRP A 22 2.11 10.06 0.53
CA TRP A 22 3.20 9.15 0.17
C TRP A 22 3.51 8.15 1.29
N ILE A 23 3.33 8.53 2.57
CA ILE A 23 3.52 7.64 3.72
C ILE A 23 2.39 6.63 3.79
N GLN A 24 1.16 7.11 3.63
CA GLN A 24 -0.02 6.25 3.58
C GLN A 24 0.11 5.23 2.45
N PHE A 25 0.58 5.66 1.28
CA PHE A 25 0.87 4.78 0.13
C PHE A 25 1.94 3.73 0.44
N VAL A 26 3.04 4.11 1.11
CA VAL A 26 4.05 3.12 1.59
C VAL A 26 3.39 2.09 2.51
N GLY A 27 2.46 2.51 3.37
CA GLY A 27 1.65 1.59 4.19
C GLY A 27 0.82 0.60 3.36
N ILE A 28 0.32 1.01 2.19
CA ILE A 28 -0.44 0.14 1.27
C ILE A 28 0.45 -0.90 0.58
N LEU A 29 1.76 -0.67 0.43
CA LEU A 29 2.67 -1.65 -0.18
C LEU A 29 2.72 -2.99 0.57
N ASN A 30 2.29 -3.03 1.84
CA ASN A 30 2.05 -4.27 2.55
C ASN A 30 0.88 -5.06 1.90
N PRO A 31 1.05 -6.34 1.54
CA PRO A 31 0.04 -7.09 0.81
C PRO A 31 -1.29 -7.27 1.57
N ALA A 32 -1.27 -7.33 2.91
CA ALA A 32 -2.49 -7.41 3.71
C ALA A 32 -3.28 -6.08 3.67
N ASN A 33 -2.57 -4.95 3.74
CA ASN A 33 -3.19 -3.63 3.60
C ASN A 33 -3.75 -3.41 2.18
N ALA A 34 -2.98 -3.81 1.15
CA ALA A 34 -3.43 -3.78 -0.24
C ALA A 34 -4.70 -4.63 -0.46
N PHE A 35 -4.78 -5.81 0.17
CA PHE A 35 -5.98 -6.65 0.13
C PHE A 35 -7.17 -5.96 0.78
N THR A 36 -7.03 -5.44 2.00
CA THR A 36 -8.11 -4.72 2.69
C THR A 36 -8.64 -3.56 1.84
N LEU A 37 -7.74 -2.78 1.25
CA LEU A 37 -8.07 -1.64 0.39
C LEU A 37 -8.82 -2.08 -0.89
N ALA A 38 -8.35 -3.12 -1.56
CA ALA A 38 -8.99 -3.66 -2.76
C ALA A 38 -10.34 -4.30 -2.46
N ALA A 39 -10.43 -5.13 -1.41
CA ALA A 39 -11.64 -5.84 -1.00
C ALA A 39 -12.75 -4.86 -0.63
N ARG A 40 -12.43 -3.76 0.06
CA ARG A 40 -13.40 -2.71 0.39
C ARG A 40 -14.00 -2.04 -0.85
N GLY A 41 -13.23 -1.87 -1.92
CA GLY A 41 -13.75 -1.27 -3.16
C GLY A 41 -14.53 -2.23 -4.06
N LEU A 42 -14.32 -3.53 -3.92
CA LEU A 42 -14.91 -4.55 -4.80
C LEU A 42 -16.04 -5.35 -4.15
N VAL A 43 -16.04 -5.48 -2.82
CA VAL A 43 -16.96 -6.33 -2.06
C VAL A 43 -17.79 -5.46 -1.12
N PRO A 44 -19.05 -5.14 -1.48
CA PRO A 44 -19.91 -4.27 -0.68
C PRO A 44 -20.12 -4.74 0.76
N GLU A 45 -20.22 -6.05 0.98
CA GLU A 45 -20.40 -6.66 2.30
C GLU A 45 -19.17 -6.45 3.19
N TYR A 46 -17.98 -6.50 2.59
CA TYR A 46 -16.74 -6.21 3.29
C TYR A 46 -16.63 -4.72 3.62
N ALA A 47 -17.06 -3.85 2.70
CA ALA A 47 -17.12 -2.41 2.94
C ALA A 47 -18.08 -2.06 4.09
N ALA A 48 -19.21 -2.75 4.19
CA ALA A 48 -20.21 -2.52 5.23
C ALA A 48 -19.73 -2.84 6.65
N ILE A 49 -18.76 -3.76 6.81
CA ILE A 49 -18.24 -4.21 8.11
C ILE A 49 -16.86 -3.65 8.44
N THR A 50 -16.25 -2.85 7.55
CA THR A 50 -14.94 -2.25 7.77
C THR A 50 -15.02 -0.73 7.79
N THR A 51 -14.09 -0.06 8.44
CA THR A 51 -13.95 1.41 8.38
C THR A 51 -12.54 1.78 7.96
N LEU A 52 -12.44 2.54 6.87
CA LEU A 52 -11.20 3.11 6.36
C LEU A 52 -11.51 4.56 5.97
N PRO A 53 -10.63 5.53 6.26
CA PRO A 53 -10.80 6.89 5.78
C PRO A 53 -10.89 6.90 4.25
N GLU A 54 -11.93 7.52 3.71
CA GLU A 54 -12.00 7.79 2.26
C GLU A 54 -11.00 8.89 1.91
N SER A 55 -10.32 8.73 0.77
CA SER A 55 -9.34 9.69 0.29
C SER A 55 -9.54 9.96 -1.18
N ASP A 56 -9.56 11.23 -1.55
CA ASP A 56 -9.60 11.66 -2.96
C ASP A 56 -8.25 11.49 -3.67
N ALA A 57 -7.18 11.17 -2.93
CA ALA A 57 -5.87 11.01 -3.53
C ALA A 57 -5.83 9.75 -4.41
N ALA A 58 -5.38 9.89 -5.66
CA ALA A 58 -5.33 8.80 -6.62
C ALA A 58 -4.54 7.57 -6.11
N LEU A 59 -3.47 7.79 -5.33
CA LEU A 59 -2.63 6.72 -4.75
C LEU A 59 -3.29 5.96 -3.59
N LEU A 60 -4.41 6.45 -3.07
CA LEU A 60 -5.13 5.85 -1.94
C LEU A 60 -6.44 5.15 -2.38
N GLN A 61 -6.66 5.04 -3.69
CA GLN A 61 -7.86 4.42 -4.25
C GLN A 61 -7.78 2.89 -4.25
N HIS A 62 -8.94 2.23 -4.18
CA HIS A 62 -9.06 0.78 -4.10
C HIS A 62 -8.36 -0.01 -5.23
N TRP A 63 -8.35 0.52 -6.46
CA TRP A 63 -7.65 -0.09 -7.60
C TRP A 63 -6.12 -0.13 -7.42
N VAL A 64 -5.55 0.76 -6.60
CA VAL A 64 -4.12 0.74 -6.27
C VAL A 64 -3.78 -0.53 -5.48
N GLY A 65 -4.68 -0.96 -4.58
CA GLY A 65 -4.53 -2.23 -3.86
C GLY A 65 -4.40 -3.42 -4.82
N LEU A 66 -5.18 -3.44 -5.90
CA LEU A 66 -5.09 -4.48 -6.93
C LEU A 66 -3.75 -4.46 -7.67
N LEU A 67 -3.23 -3.29 -8.03
CA LEU A 67 -1.93 -3.17 -8.69
C LEU A 67 -0.79 -3.61 -7.78
N VAL A 68 -0.86 -3.26 -6.49
CA VAL A 68 0.13 -3.71 -5.50
C VAL A 68 0.10 -5.22 -5.34
N LEU A 69 -1.09 -5.83 -5.25
CA LEU A 69 -1.23 -7.29 -5.20
C LEU A 69 -0.70 -7.96 -6.48
N LEU A 70 -0.98 -7.39 -7.65
CA LEU A 70 -0.45 -7.89 -8.91
C LEU A 70 1.08 -7.82 -8.94
N ALA A 71 1.67 -6.71 -8.46
CA ALA A 71 3.11 -6.58 -8.34
C ALA A 71 3.71 -7.63 -7.39
N TRP A 72 3.03 -7.91 -6.27
CA TRP A 72 3.42 -8.97 -5.33
C TRP A 72 3.34 -10.39 -5.90
N ILE A 73 2.57 -10.61 -6.95
CA ILE A 73 2.55 -11.89 -7.68
C ILE A 73 3.66 -11.90 -8.73
N VAL A 74 3.70 -10.87 -9.58
CA VAL A 74 4.59 -10.82 -10.74
C VAL A 74 6.05 -10.72 -10.34
N ILE A 75 6.40 -9.88 -9.34
CA ILE A 75 7.80 -9.65 -8.96
C ILE A 75 8.46 -10.92 -8.41
N PRO A 76 7.90 -11.64 -7.42
CA PRO A 76 8.52 -12.88 -6.93
C PRO A 76 8.59 -13.97 -8.00
N LEU A 77 7.59 -14.08 -8.88
CA LEU A 77 7.63 -15.03 -10.00
C LEU A 77 8.74 -14.69 -11.00
N ALA A 78 8.89 -13.42 -11.37
CA ALA A 78 9.93 -12.94 -12.27
C ALA A 78 11.33 -13.12 -11.65
N VAL A 79 11.49 -12.76 -10.37
CA VAL A 79 12.76 -12.93 -9.64
C VAL A 79 13.10 -14.41 -9.47
N GLY A 80 12.12 -15.23 -9.10
CA GLY A 80 12.28 -16.67 -8.95
C GLY A 80 12.71 -17.32 -10.25
N THR A 81 11.99 -17.09 -11.34
CA THR A 81 12.32 -17.63 -12.67
C THR A 81 13.69 -17.16 -13.17
N ALA A 82 14.05 -15.89 -12.99
CA ALA A 82 15.36 -15.36 -13.34
C ALA A 82 16.48 -16.02 -12.51
N ARG A 83 16.25 -16.27 -11.22
CA ARG A 83 17.23 -16.94 -10.35
C ARG A 83 17.39 -18.42 -10.71
N PHE A 84 16.30 -19.15 -10.93
CA PHE A 84 16.35 -20.55 -11.35
C PHE A 84 17.10 -20.70 -12.69
N ARG A 85 16.81 -19.85 -13.69
CA ARG A 85 17.54 -19.86 -14.97
C ARG A 85 19.04 -19.59 -14.83
N ARG A 86 19.46 -18.80 -13.84
CA ARG A 86 20.89 -18.54 -13.58
C ARG A 86 21.57 -19.66 -12.78
N ALA A 87 20.80 -20.47 -12.05
CA ALA A 87 21.32 -21.60 -11.29
C ALA A 87 21.41 -22.89 -12.12
N ASP A 88 20.66 -22.94 -13.23
CA ASP A 88 20.70 -24.00 -14.24
C ASP A 88 21.82 -23.77 -15.30
N LEU A 89 22.63 -22.71 -15.12
CA LEU A 89 23.89 -22.45 -15.84
C LEU A 89 25.08 -22.91 -14.99
#